data_AF-A0A935R5K1-F1
#
_entry.id   AF-A0A935R5K1-F1
#
_cell.length_a   1.000
_cell.length_b   1.000
_cell.length_c   1.000
_cell.angle_alpha   90.00
_cell.angle_beta   90.00
_cell.angle_gamma   90.00
#
_symmetry.space_group_name_H-M   'P 1'
#
loop_
_entity.id
_entity.type
_entity.pdbx_description
1 polymer ?
#
loop_
_entity_poly.entity_id
_entity_poly.type
_entity_poly.pdbx_seq_one_letter_code
_entity_poly.pdbx_strand_id
1 'polypeptide(L)'
;MGATTAEEVKAWLAERALTCPERQSPRRTTTQVECKGELPLSLLPDRTVKGKLYDLLIVRLDNGPVHHISTTRRYSIPEDAGVDYAATVATLTAAFGPPTKTQPFDREKMNRPLARFGTEWRFSDLEISVSALKAAGDFVSVNERWDVPGVEATAEARAGTTGHSFGGPTAPTPAKNPHVLDEGAAALPQRLRRNNEF
;
A
#
# COMPACT_ATOMS: atom_id res chain seq x y z
N MET A 1 3.23 -9.36 21.63
CA MET A 1 2.44 -8.12 21.45
C MET A 1 0.97 -8.54 21.42
N GLY A 2 0.11 -7.93 22.27
CA GLY A 2 -1.32 -8.26 22.32
C GLY A 2 -2.01 -7.91 20.99
N ALA A 3 -3.00 -8.70 20.57
CA ALA A 3 -3.69 -8.46 19.32
C ALA A 3 -4.56 -7.20 19.42
N THR A 4 -4.25 -6.15 18.66
CA THR A 4 -5.08 -4.95 18.62
C THR A 4 -6.44 -5.25 17.96
N THR A 5 -7.49 -5.23 18.76
CA THR A 5 -8.88 -5.55 18.45
C THR A 5 -9.62 -4.37 17.80
N ALA A 6 -10.85 -4.61 17.35
CA ALA A 6 -11.70 -3.58 16.74
C ALA A 6 -12.01 -2.46 17.74
N GLU A 7 -12.22 -2.83 19.00
CA GLU A 7 -12.55 -1.91 20.08
C GLU A 7 -11.35 -1.02 20.41
N GLU A 8 -10.14 -1.58 20.43
CA GLU A 8 -8.91 -0.79 20.63
C GLU A 8 -8.67 0.19 19.48
N VAL A 9 -8.92 -0.21 18.22
CA VAL A 9 -8.82 0.73 17.08
C VAL A 9 -9.86 1.85 17.22
N LYS A 10 -11.11 1.53 17.57
CA LYS A 10 -12.17 2.52 17.78
C LYS A 10 -11.86 3.46 18.94
N ALA A 11 -11.36 2.94 20.06
CA ALA A 11 -10.95 3.73 21.21
C ALA A 11 -9.79 4.68 20.84
N TRP A 12 -8.76 4.17 20.16
CA TRP A 12 -7.62 4.96 19.71
C TRP A 12 -8.03 6.10 18.77
N LEU A 13 -8.99 5.86 17.86
CA LEU A 13 -9.55 6.88 16.97
C LEU A 13 -10.38 7.91 17.75
N ALA A 14 -11.20 7.46 18.70
CA ALA A 14 -12.05 8.33 19.52
C ALA A 14 -11.23 9.28 20.41
N GLU A 15 -10.15 8.81 21.03
CA GLU A 15 -9.18 9.64 21.77
C GLU A 15 -8.60 10.78 20.93
N ARG A 16 -8.55 10.57 19.61
CA ARG A 16 -8.02 11.52 18.62
C ARG A 16 -9.11 12.32 17.91
N ALA A 17 -10.35 12.22 18.38
CA ALA A 17 -11.54 12.83 17.79
C ALA A 17 -11.70 12.51 16.29
N LEU A 18 -11.30 11.31 15.87
CA LEU A 18 -11.45 10.83 14.51
C LEU A 18 -12.66 9.89 14.39
N THR A 19 -13.48 10.13 13.36
CA THR A 19 -14.53 9.21 12.92
C THR A 19 -14.27 8.87 11.47
N CYS A 20 -13.93 7.61 11.20
CA CYS A 20 -13.51 7.18 9.87
C CYS A 20 -14.36 6.02 9.37
N PRO A 21 -14.69 5.96 8.08
CA PRO A 21 -15.43 4.85 7.52
C PRO A 21 -14.66 3.54 7.67
N GLU A 22 -15.37 2.51 8.11
CA GLU A 22 -14.89 1.13 8.06
C GLU A 22 -15.40 0.48 6.78
N ARG A 23 -14.52 -0.20 6.06
CA ARG A 23 -14.85 -0.98 4.87
C ARG A 23 -14.29 -2.38 5.01
N GLN A 24 -15.18 -3.35 5.01
CA GLN A 24 -14.78 -4.74 4.85
C GLN A 24 -14.35 -4.99 3.40
N SER A 25 -13.21 -5.66 3.23
CA SER A 25 -12.79 -6.14 1.92
C SER A 25 -13.67 -7.33 1.54
N PRO A 26 -14.40 -7.29 0.42
CA PRO A 26 -15.23 -8.44 0.04
C PRO A 26 -14.40 -9.66 -0.35
N ARG A 27 -13.12 -9.48 -0.70
CA ARG A 27 -12.22 -10.53 -1.19
C ARG A 27 -11.26 -11.09 -0.13
N ARG A 28 -11.11 -10.40 1.00
CA ARG A 28 -10.18 -10.77 2.07
C ARG A 28 -10.91 -10.66 3.40
N THR A 29 -10.61 -11.52 4.36
CA THR A 29 -11.15 -11.46 5.73
C THR A 29 -10.52 -10.32 6.55
N THR A 30 -10.52 -9.13 5.95
CA THR A 30 -9.89 -7.92 6.46
C THR A 30 -10.87 -6.76 6.49
N THR A 31 -10.82 -6.00 7.57
CA THR A 31 -11.50 -4.72 7.70
C THR A 31 -10.49 -3.59 7.56
N GLN A 32 -10.81 -2.60 6.74
CA GLN A 32 -10.04 -1.39 6.53
C GLN A 32 -10.73 -0.23 7.23
N VAL A 33 -9.97 0.57 7.95
CA VAL A 33 -10.42 1.85 8.51
C VAL A 33 -9.59 2.93 7.84
N GLU A 34 -10.24 3.81 7.08
CA GLU A 34 -9.56 4.80 6.24
C GLU A 34 -10.06 6.21 6.56
N CYS A 35 -9.17 7.05 7.10
CA CYS A 35 -9.44 8.44 7.38
C CYS A 35 -8.83 9.29 6.26
N LYS A 36 -9.65 9.91 5.42
CA LYS A 36 -9.20 10.78 4.32
C LYS A 36 -9.50 12.24 4.59
N GLY A 37 -8.64 13.11 4.08
CA GLY A 37 -8.78 14.57 4.17
C GLY A 37 -7.72 15.20 5.06
N GLU A 38 -7.85 16.48 5.36
CA GLU A 38 -6.91 17.18 6.25
C GLU A 38 -7.10 16.70 7.69
N LEU A 39 -6.32 15.70 8.09
CA LEU A 39 -6.32 15.14 9.43
C LEU A 39 -5.46 16.00 10.37
N PRO A 40 -5.80 16.07 11.66
CA PRO A 40 -5.04 16.86 12.62
C PRO A 40 -3.61 16.33 12.77
N LEU A 41 -2.62 17.22 12.74
CA LEU A 41 -1.21 16.85 12.92
C LEU A 41 -0.91 16.30 14.31
N SER A 42 -1.78 16.53 15.30
CA SER A 42 -1.70 15.93 16.63
C SER A 42 -1.73 14.39 16.62
N LEU A 43 -2.11 13.76 15.50
CA LEU A 43 -1.99 12.32 15.28
C LEU A 43 -0.54 11.84 15.24
N LEU A 44 0.41 12.74 14.95
CA LEU A 44 1.83 12.47 14.89
C LEU A 44 2.57 13.42 15.85
N PRO A 45 2.32 13.32 17.18
CA PRO A 45 2.78 14.31 18.15
C PRO A 45 4.31 14.39 18.24
N ASP A 46 5.00 13.28 17.98
CA ASP A 46 6.46 13.18 18.03
C ASP A 46 7.15 13.68 16.74
N ARG A 47 6.38 14.26 15.81
CA ARG A 47 6.88 14.63 14.49
C ARG A 47 6.74 16.14 14.25
N THR A 48 7.83 16.79 13.85
CA THR A 48 7.80 18.16 13.34
C THR A 48 7.38 18.14 11.86
N VAL A 49 6.07 18.00 11.62
CA VAL A 49 5.48 17.91 10.27
C VAL A 49 4.99 19.28 9.82
N LYS A 50 5.51 19.79 8.70
CA LYS A 50 4.97 21.00 8.03
C LYS A 50 3.92 20.69 6.97
N GLY A 51 3.81 19.42 6.57
CA GLY A 51 2.85 18.96 5.59
C GLY A 51 1.45 18.82 6.16
N LYS A 52 0.52 18.40 5.32
CA LYS A 52 -0.83 18.02 5.74
C LYS A 52 -0.90 16.51 5.84
N LEU A 53 -1.28 15.98 7.00
CA LEU A 53 -1.65 14.57 7.09
C LEU A 53 -2.96 14.39 6.33
N TYR A 54 -2.91 13.61 5.26
CA TYR A 54 -3.99 13.50 4.28
C TYR A 54 -4.74 12.17 4.36
N ASP A 55 -4.04 11.13 4.78
CA ASP A 55 -4.58 9.77 4.85
C ASP A 55 -4.01 9.04 6.06
N LEU A 56 -4.88 8.29 6.73
CA LEU A 56 -4.54 7.27 7.71
C LEU A 56 -5.32 6.01 7.33
N LEU A 57 -4.60 4.93 7.03
CA LEU A 57 -5.17 3.63 6.72
C LEU A 57 -4.73 2.62 7.77
N ILE A 58 -5.70 1.97 8.40
CA ILE A 58 -5.48 0.85 9.32
C ILE A 58 -6.17 -0.37 8.73
N VAL A 59 -5.44 -1.48 8.57
CA VAL A 59 -6.03 -2.77 8.13
C VAL A 59 -5.81 -3.81 9.21
N ARG A 60 -6.91 -4.50 9.53
CA ARG A 60 -6.97 -5.59 10.51
C ARG A 60 -7.67 -6.79 9.91
N LEU A 61 -7.44 -7.97 10.49
CA LEU A 61 -8.30 -9.12 10.22
C LEU A 61 -9.67 -8.90 10.87
N ASP A 62 -10.74 -9.43 10.27
CA ASP A 62 -12.11 -9.26 10.79
C ASP A 62 -12.23 -9.68 12.26
N ASN A 63 -11.56 -10.77 12.66
CA ASN A 63 -11.51 -11.30 14.01
C ASN A 63 -10.08 -11.38 14.59
N GLY A 64 -9.17 -10.51 14.12
CA GLY A 64 -7.77 -10.62 14.50
C GLY A 64 -7.05 -9.27 14.58
N PRO A 65 -5.71 -9.30 14.65
CA PRO A 65 -4.91 -8.11 14.91
C PRO A 65 -4.89 -7.16 13.71
N VAL A 66 -4.54 -5.91 14.00
CA VAL A 66 -4.00 -4.96 13.03
C VAL A 66 -2.70 -5.53 12.45
N HIS A 67 -2.56 -5.46 11.13
CA HIS A 67 -1.36 -5.93 10.42
C HIS A 67 -0.84 -4.92 9.40
N HIS A 68 -1.57 -3.84 9.16
CA HIS A 68 -1.09 -2.74 8.32
C HIS A 68 -1.53 -1.42 8.91
N ILE A 69 -0.60 -0.48 8.99
CA ILE A 69 -0.87 0.92 9.27
C ILE A 69 -0.09 1.74 8.25
N SER A 70 -0.74 2.70 7.61
CA SER A 70 -0.05 3.69 6.80
C SER A 70 -0.58 5.10 7.02
N THR A 71 0.34 6.05 6.92
CA THR A 71 0.04 7.49 6.97
C THR A 71 0.59 8.15 5.73
N THR A 72 -0.19 9.05 5.14
CA THR A 72 0.22 9.84 3.97
C THR A 72 0.24 11.31 4.34
N ARG A 73 1.41 11.93 4.28
CA ARG A 73 1.58 13.38 4.42
C ARG A 73 1.75 13.98 3.03
N ARG A 74 1.10 15.11 2.74
CA ARG A 74 1.22 15.83 1.47
C ARG A 74 1.87 17.20 1.65
N TYR A 75 2.71 17.55 0.70
CA TYR A 75 3.48 18.78 0.68
C TYR A 75 3.39 19.43 -0.69
N SER A 76 3.06 20.72 -0.74
CA SER A 76 3.15 21.52 -1.96
C SER A 76 4.60 21.94 -2.26
N ILE A 77 5.46 21.97 -1.24
CA ILE A 77 6.88 22.34 -1.37
C ILE A 77 7.74 21.07 -1.26
N PRO A 78 8.46 20.66 -2.33
CA PRO A 78 9.29 19.45 -2.31
C PRO A 78 10.38 19.44 -1.25
N GLU A 79 10.91 20.61 -0.87
CA GLU A 79 11.93 20.74 0.16
C GLU A 79 11.40 20.36 1.55
N ASP A 80 10.20 20.83 1.92
CA ASP A 80 9.59 20.44 3.19
C ASP A 80 9.30 18.94 3.24
N ALA A 81 8.93 18.32 2.12
CA ALA A 81 8.77 16.87 2.02
C ALA A 81 10.10 16.12 2.25
N GLY A 82 11.20 16.65 1.71
CA GLY A 82 12.54 16.11 1.93
C GLY A 82 12.99 16.18 3.39
N VAL A 83 12.71 17.30 4.06
CA VAL A 83 12.99 17.49 5.49
C VAL A 83 12.20 16.48 6.33
N ASP A 84 10.90 16.31 6.08
CA ASP A 84 10.07 15.34 6.80
C ASP A 84 10.50 13.90 6.55
N TYR A 85 10.80 13.55 5.29
CA TYR A 85 11.34 12.23 4.93
C TYR A 85 12.63 11.94 5.71
N ALA A 86 13.60 12.86 5.68
CA ALA A 86 14.87 12.70 6.37
C ALA A 86 14.71 12.60 7.90
N ALA A 87 13.86 13.45 8.49
CA ALA A 87 13.57 13.41 9.93
C ALA A 87 12.88 12.11 10.35
N THR A 88 11.94 11.62 9.54
CA THR A 88 11.25 10.35 9.77
C THR A 88 12.26 9.19 9.71
N VAL A 89 13.11 9.16 8.69
CA VAL A 89 14.17 8.16 8.54
C VAL A 89 15.16 8.20 9.70
N ALA A 90 15.59 9.39 10.14
CA ALA A 90 16.50 9.54 11.27
C ALA A 90 15.89 8.99 12.58
N THR A 91 14.61 9.29 12.83
CA THR A 91 13.89 8.78 14.00
C THR A 91 13.80 7.26 14.00
N LEU A 92 13.42 6.66 12.86
CA LEU A 92 13.33 5.21 12.73
C LEU A 92 14.70 4.55 12.81
N THR A 93 15.74 5.20 12.28
CA THR A 93 17.13 4.72 12.40
C THR A 93 17.58 4.71 13.85
N ALA A 94 17.22 5.73 14.63
CA ALA A 94 17.52 5.78 16.06
C ALA A 94 16.77 4.69 16.85
N ALA A 95 15.55 4.36 16.45
CA ALA A 95 14.72 3.36 17.14
C ALA A 95 15.08 1.90 16.77
N PHE A 96 15.38 1.63 15.50
CA PHE A 96 15.50 0.28 14.96
C PHE A 96 16.88 -0.06 14.36
N GLY A 97 17.81 0.90 14.37
CA GLY A 97 19.11 0.75 13.72
C GLY A 97 19.07 1.06 12.21
N PRO A 98 20.17 0.79 11.48
CA PRO A 98 20.28 1.15 10.07
C PRO A 98 19.25 0.42 9.19
N PRO A 99 18.74 1.07 8.14
CA PRO A 99 17.78 0.46 7.23
C PRO A 99 18.37 -0.69 6.42
N THR A 100 17.50 -1.64 6.07
CA THR A 100 17.86 -2.78 5.20
C THR A 100 18.03 -2.37 3.75
N LYS A 101 17.31 -1.33 3.32
CA LYS A 101 17.39 -0.78 1.97
C LYS A 101 17.15 0.73 2.01
N THR A 102 17.92 1.46 1.22
CA THR A 102 17.77 2.91 1.11
C THR A 102 17.94 3.35 -0.33
N GLN A 103 16.96 4.10 -0.80
CA GLN A 103 17.07 4.99 -1.93
C GLN A 103 17.03 6.42 -1.36
N PRO A 104 18.20 7.05 -1.16
CA PRO A 104 18.29 8.34 -0.48
C PRO A 104 17.50 9.41 -1.24
N PHE A 105 16.93 10.35 -0.48
CA PHE A 105 16.22 11.48 -1.05
C PHE A 105 17.17 12.33 -1.90
N ASP A 106 16.72 12.68 -3.10
CA ASP A 106 17.47 13.52 -4.03
C ASP A 106 16.57 14.67 -4.49
N ARG A 107 16.92 15.88 -4.02
CA ARG A 107 16.16 17.12 -4.28
C ARG A 107 16.02 17.40 -5.77
N GLU A 108 17.09 17.21 -6.55
CA GLU A 108 17.09 17.51 -7.98
C GLU A 108 16.17 16.55 -8.73
N LYS A 109 16.19 15.27 -8.35
CA LYS A 109 15.29 14.26 -8.91
C LYS A 109 13.83 14.50 -8.53
N MET A 110 13.55 15.12 -7.37
CA MET A 110 12.18 15.44 -6.94
C MET A 110 11.51 16.54 -7.80
N ASN A 111 12.29 17.31 -8.56
CA ASN A 111 11.73 18.26 -9.54
C ASN A 111 11.16 17.56 -10.78
N ARG A 112 11.47 16.27 -11.00
CA ARG A 112 10.94 15.50 -12.15
C ARG A 112 9.43 15.26 -11.98
N PRO A 113 8.66 15.09 -13.08
CA PRO A 113 7.21 14.82 -13.01
C PRO A 113 6.85 13.56 -12.21
N LEU A 114 7.74 12.56 -12.24
CA LEU A 114 7.65 11.33 -11.47
C LEU A 114 8.96 11.10 -10.75
N ALA A 115 8.90 11.03 -9.43
CA ALA A 115 10.07 10.78 -8.59
C ALA A 115 9.66 9.93 -7.39
N ARG A 116 10.47 8.93 -7.06
CA ARG A 116 10.25 8.05 -5.91
C ARG A 116 11.57 7.84 -5.16
N PHE A 117 11.50 7.96 -3.85
CA PHE A 117 12.55 7.64 -2.89
C PHE A 117 11.95 6.75 -1.81
N GLY A 118 12.78 5.96 -1.15
CA GLY A 118 12.27 5.05 -0.13
C GLY A 118 13.36 4.45 0.74
N THR A 119 13.03 4.25 2.00
CA THR A 119 13.86 3.58 2.99
C THR A 119 13.02 2.50 3.65
N GLU A 120 13.59 1.30 3.80
CA GLU A 120 12.91 0.13 4.33
C GLU A 120 13.71 -0.52 5.46
N TRP A 121 13.01 -0.92 6.52
CA TRP A 121 13.49 -1.80 7.58
C TRP A 121 12.69 -3.10 7.51
N ARG A 122 13.40 -4.23 7.43
CA ARG A 122 12.77 -5.55 7.37
C ARG A 122 13.25 -6.39 8.54
N PHE A 123 12.30 -6.82 9.34
CA PHE A 123 12.46 -7.78 10.43
C PHE A 123 11.70 -9.05 10.08
N SER A 124 11.83 -10.09 10.91
CA SER A 124 11.09 -11.35 10.72
C SER A 124 9.57 -11.19 10.84
N ASP A 125 9.14 -10.21 11.63
CA ASP A 125 7.75 -10.01 12.06
C ASP A 125 7.22 -8.60 11.74
N LEU A 126 8.05 -7.73 11.15
CA LEU A 126 7.68 -6.35 10.85
C LEU A 126 8.43 -5.83 9.62
N GLU A 127 7.72 -5.18 8.72
CA GLU A 127 8.28 -4.34 7.66
C GLU A 127 7.87 -2.90 7.90
N ILE A 128 8.84 -1.99 7.89
CA ILE A 128 8.61 -0.55 7.99
C ILE A 128 9.15 0.09 6.72
N SER A 129 8.35 0.88 6.03
CA SER A 129 8.78 1.62 4.85
C SER A 129 8.38 3.09 4.93
N VAL A 130 9.32 3.96 4.58
CA VAL A 130 9.08 5.39 4.40
C VAL A 130 9.41 5.72 2.96
N SER A 131 8.51 6.40 2.26
CA SER A 131 8.72 6.77 0.85
C SER A 131 8.31 8.20 0.59
N ALA A 132 9.07 8.89 -0.26
CA ALA A 132 8.69 10.18 -0.81
C ALA A 132 8.36 9.99 -2.30
N LEU A 133 7.14 10.35 -2.70
CA LEU A 133 6.62 10.13 -4.05
C LEU A 133 6.05 11.43 -4.62
N LYS A 134 6.49 11.79 -5.83
CA LYS A 134 5.80 12.76 -6.68
C LYS A 134 5.16 12.00 -7.84
N ALA A 135 3.84 12.06 -7.93
CA ALA A 135 3.04 11.35 -8.92
C ALA A 135 2.26 12.33 -9.81
N ALA A 136 2.92 12.90 -10.83
CA ALA A 136 2.32 13.74 -11.88
C ALA A 136 1.38 14.87 -11.41
N GLY A 137 1.53 15.31 -10.16
CA GLY A 137 0.71 16.36 -9.54
C GLY A 137 1.58 17.41 -8.82
N ASP A 138 0.90 18.43 -8.29
CA ASP A 138 1.53 19.60 -7.65
C ASP A 138 2.01 19.34 -6.22
N PHE A 139 1.97 18.09 -5.76
CA PHE A 139 2.37 17.72 -4.42
C PHE A 139 3.33 16.54 -4.40
N VAL A 140 4.13 16.51 -3.35
CA VAL A 140 4.95 15.37 -2.95
C VAL A 140 4.25 14.71 -1.76
N SER A 141 4.06 13.39 -1.82
CA SER A 141 3.59 12.61 -0.68
C SER A 141 4.75 11.94 0.05
N VAL A 142 4.75 12.03 1.37
CA VAL A 142 5.60 11.22 2.26
C VAL A 142 4.70 10.16 2.89
N ASN A 143 4.90 8.90 2.51
CA ASN A 143 4.12 7.78 2.98
C ASN A 143 4.97 6.97 3.95
N GLU A 144 4.47 6.77 5.16
CA GLU A 144 5.06 5.88 6.16
C GLU A 144 4.11 4.70 6.34
N ARG A 145 4.63 3.49 6.23
CA ARG A 145 3.88 2.25 6.19
C ARG A 145 4.55 1.22 7.09
N TRP A 146 3.71 0.53 7.86
CA TRP A 146 4.08 -0.52 8.80
C TRP A 146 3.24 -1.75 8.47
N ASP A 147 3.89 -2.88 8.24
CA ASP A 147 3.24 -4.15 7.90
C ASP A 147 3.75 -5.28 8.77
N VAL A 148 2.85 -6.17 9.18
CA VAL A 148 3.20 -7.45 9.81
C VAL A 148 3.16 -8.53 8.72
N PRO A 149 4.32 -9.05 8.25
CA PRO A 149 4.35 -10.03 7.17
C PRO A 149 3.60 -11.32 7.55
N GLY A 150 3.02 -11.98 6.55
CA GLY A 150 2.38 -13.30 6.73
C GLY A 150 0.95 -13.28 7.29
N VAL A 151 0.49 -12.17 7.89
CA VAL A 151 -0.89 -12.07 8.41
C VAL A 151 -1.93 -12.13 7.27
N GLU A 152 -1.64 -11.54 6.11
CA GLU A 152 -2.52 -11.63 4.95
C GLU A 152 -2.67 -13.07 4.41
N ALA A 153 -1.67 -13.93 4.59
CA ALA A 153 -1.75 -15.34 4.20
C ALA A 153 -2.63 -16.14 5.17
N THR A 154 -2.70 -15.72 6.44
CA THR A 154 -3.64 -16.25 7.43
C THR A 154 -5.06 -15.70 7.28
N ALA A 155 -5.22 -14.56 6.58
CA ALA A 155 -6.52 -14.05 6.17
C ALA A 155 -7.05 -14.93 5.04
N GLU A 156 -7.75 -16.01 5.37
CA GLU A 156 -8.36 -16.89 4.37
C GLU A 156 -9.13 -16.06 3.33
N ALA A 157 -8.88 -16.30 2.04
CA ALA A 157 -9.76 -15.79 1.00
C ALA A 157 -11.16 -16.32 1.28
N ARG A 158 -12.18 -15.44 1.34
CA ARG A 158 -13.56 -15.89 1.58
C ARG A 158 -13.92 -16.97 0.57
N ALA A 159 -14.47 -18.09 1.05
CA ALA A 159 -14.96 -19.18 0.22
C ALA A 159 -15.86 -18.61 -0.89
N GLY A 160 -15.45 -18.78 -2.14
CA GLY A 160 -16.14 -18.23 -3.32
C GLY A 160 -15.41 -17.09 -4.04
N THR A 161 -14.27 -16.60 -3.54
CA THR A 161 -13.39 -15.68 -4.30
C THR A 161 -12.20 -16.44 -4.87
N THR A 162 -12.45 -17.23 -5.92
CA THR A 162 -11.42 -17.94 -6.68
C THR A 162 -10.53 -16.94 -7.45
N GLY A 163 -9.49 -16.46 -6.77
CA GLY A 163 -8.26 -16.04 -7.43
C GLY A 163 -7.55 -17.26 -7.98
N HIS A 164 -7.17 -17.20 -9.25
CA HIS A 164 -6.48 -18.21 -10.06
C HIS A 164 -5.48 -19.07 -9.26
N SER A 165 -5.92 -20.27 -8.88
CA SER A 165 -5.04 -21.38 -8.51
C SER A 165 -4.38 -21.89 -9.79
N PHE A 166 -3.05 -21.84 -9.85
CA PHE A 166 -2.29 -22.56 -10.86
C PHE A 166 -2.53 -24.07 -10.67
N GLY A 167 -3.25 -24.66 -11.62
CA GLY A 167 -3.60 -26.09 -11.65
C GLY A 167 -5.02 -26.26 -12.15
N GLY A 168 -5.19 -26.42 -13.48
CA GLY A 168 -6.50 -26.58 -14.13
C GLY A 168 -7.31 -27.78 -13.59
N PRO A 169 -8.63 -27.86 -13.87
CA PRO A 169 -9.16 -27.76 -15.24
C PRO A 169 -10.37 -26.85 -15.46
N THR A 170 -10.43 -26.30 -16.68
CA THR A 170 -11.58 -25.67 -17.39
C THR A 170 -12.26 -24.47 -16.72
N ALA A 171 -11.71 -23.29 -16.98
CA ALA A 171 -12.41 -22.02 -16.80
C ALA A 171 -13.54 -21.86 -17.83
N PRO A 172 -14.74 -21.41 -17.46
CA PRO A 172 -15.69 -20.85 -18.41
C PRO A 172 -15.11 -19.53 -18.97
N THR A 173 -15.22 -19.37 -20.29
CA THR A 173 -14.66 -18.27 -21.08
C THR A 173 -15.02 -16.89 -20.48
N PRO A 174 -14.07 -15.96 -20.30
CA PRO A 174 -14.41 -14.62 -19.83
C PRO A 174 -15.27 -13.90 -20.87
N ALA A 175 -16.39 -13.32 -20.42
CA ALA A 175 -17.12 -12.35 -21.23
C ALA A 175 -16.16 -11.18 -21.58
N LYS A 176 -16.16 -10.79 -22.86
CA LYS A 176 -15.31 -9.72 -23.41
C LYS A 176 -15.42 -8.45 -22.55
N ASN A 177 -14.28 -7.96 -22.08
CA ASN A 177 -14.15 -6.68 -21.39
C ASN A 177 -14.39 -5.55 -22.41
N PRO A 178 -15.45 -4.72 -22.27
CA PRO A 178 -15.86 -3.75 -23.29
C PRO A 178 -14.90 -2.55 -23.46
N HIS A 179 -13.81 -2.49 -22.69
CA HIS A 179 -12.82 -1.41 -22.73
C HIS A 179 -11.53 -1.75 -23.48
N VAL A 180 -11.43 -2.94 -24.07
CA VAL A 180 -10.30 -3.32 -24.93
C VAL A 180 -10.78 -3.27 -26.37
N LEU A 181 -10.36 -2.24 -27.10
CA LEU A 181 -10.50 -2.18 -28.56
C LEU A 181 -9.51 -3.20 -29.15
N ASP A 182 -10.05 -4.26 -29.76
CA ASP A 182 -9.33 -5.28 -30.53
C ASP A 182 -8.68 -4.61 -31.77
N GLU A 183 -7.43 -4.16 -31.66
CA GLU A 183 -6.59 -3.93 -32.84
C GLU A 183 -5.38 -4.87 -32.79
N GLY A 184 -5.33 -5.80 -33.75
CA GLY A 184 -4.06 -6.39 -34.17
C GLY A 184 -3.85 -7.89 -33.93
N ALA A 185 -4.83 -8.76 -34.16
CA ALA A 185 -4.55 -10.19 -34.40
C ALA A 185 -4.31 -10.44 -35.90
N ALA A 186 -3.18 -9.94 -36.41
CA ALA A 186 -2.65 -10.36 -37.70
C ALA A 186 -1.86 -11.66 -37.53
N ALA A 187 -2.41 -12.73 -38.11
CA ALA A 187 -1.76 -13.93 -38.64
C ALA A 187 -0.77 -14.72 -37.76
N LEU A 188 -1.06 -16.03 -37.59
CA LEU A 188 -0.26 -17.10 -38.19
C LEU A 188 -1.05 -18.42 -38.20
N PRO A 189 -0.87 -19.28 -39.22
CA PRO A 189 -1.86 -20.26 -39.66
C PRO A 189 -1.71 -21.63 -38.97
N GLN A 190 -2.86 -22.28 -38.73
CA GLN A 190 -2.92 -23.72 -38.52
C GLN A 190 -3.26 -24.42 -39.83
N ARG A 191 -2.51 -25.47 -40.17
CA ARG A 191 -3.08 -26.81 -40.45
C ARG A 191 -1.97 -27.81 -40.70
N LEU A 192 -1.70 -28.63 -39.69
CA LEU A 192 -1.32 -30.02 -39.93
C LEU A 192 -2.61 -30.78 -40.28
N ARG A 193 -2.70 -31.32 -41.50
CA ARG A 193 -3.36 -32.61 -41.76
C ARG A 193 -3.01 -33.14 -43.15
N ARG A 194 -2.34 -34.30 -43.10
CA ARG A 194 -2.42 -35.48 -43.99
C ARG A 194 -1.59 -35.50 -45.27
N ASN A 195 -0.57 -36.35 -45.17
CA ASN A 195 -0.37 -37.60 -45.90
C ASN A 195 -0.08 -37.59 -47.40
N ASN A 196 0.98 -38.36 -47.68
CA ASN A 196 1.18 -39.28 -48.79
C ASN A 196 1.60 -38.72 -50.16
N GLU A 197 2.82 -39.13 -50.50
CA GLU A 197 3.18 -39.86 -51.73
C GLU A 197 3.17 -39.11 -53.07
N PHE A 198 4.35 -39.20 -53.71
CA PHE A 198 4.78 -38.81 -55.06
C PHE A 198 5.19 -37.34 -55.28
#